data_AF-A0AAD2DH00-F1
#
_entry.id   AF-A0AAD2DH00-F1
#
_cell.length_a   1.000
_cell.length_b   1.000
_cell.length_c   1.000
_cell.angle_alpha   90.00
_cell.angle_beta   90.00
_cell.angle_gamma   90.00
#
_symmetry.space_group_name_H-M   'P 1'
#
loop_
_entity.id
_entity.type
_entity.pdbx_description
1 polymer ?
#
loop_
_entity_poly.entity_id
_entity_poly.type
_entity_poly.pdbx_seq_one_letter_code
_entity_poly.pdbx_strand_id
1 'polypeptide(L)'
;MGFADIRRLLRMDMTMKVISFSQLGPRAICVLSANAEAPTCDTRKGGIVRKASDEKSAKTEFDALAKAERMLMMIEKNLHDAEAEKKHFENVMSNQVLSYLNNAEAEYREFEHKCKENRRKASIICPESEIEALGGCSESNPEQLSAQLSRMNQRLQRESQRFPESIEDLRMLNQKRSVKS
;
A
#
# COMPACT_ATOMS: atom_id res chain seq x y z
N MET A 1 0.01 -7.44 -9.01
CA MET A 1 -0.54 -6.19 -8.42
C MET A 1 0.41 -5.08 -8.82
N GLY A 2 0.01 -4.22 -9.76
CA GLY A 2 0.91 -3.23 -10.38
C GLY A 2 0.99 -1.92 -9.58
N PHE A 3 1.99 -1.08 -9.84
CA PHE A 3 2.11 0.27 -9.24
C PHE A 3 0.87 1.14 -9.45
N ALA A 4 0.15 0.94 -10.56
CA ALA A 4 -1.14 1.59 -10.81
C ALA A 4 -2.19 1.19 -9.76
N ASP A 5 -2.20 -0.06 -9.31
CA ASP A 5 -3.11 -0.56 -8.28
C ASP A 5 -2.75 0.01 -6.90
N ILE A 6 -1.47 0.11 -6.58
CA ILE A 6 -0.98 0.69 -5.32
C ILE A 6 -1.27 2.21 -5.28
N ARG A 7 -1.04 2.92 -6.38
CA ARG A 7 -1.36 4.36 -6.50
C ARG A 7 -2.89 4.59 -6.42
N ARG A 8 -3.70 3.67 -6.95
CA ARG A 8 -5.16 3.70 -6.81
C ARG A 8 -5.59 3.44 -5.36
N LEU A 9 -5.02 2.44 -4.70
CA LEU A 9 -5.29 2.12 -3.28
C LEU A 9 -4.89 3.26 -2.35
N LEU A 10 -3.69 3.82 -2.49
CA LEU A 10 -3.24 4.95 -1.66
C LEU A 10 -4.04 6.23 -1.92
N ARG A 11 -4.45 6.47 -3.18
CA ARG A 11 -5.33 7.59 -3.53
C ARG A 11 -6.73 7.39 -2.95
N MET A 12 -7.29 6.17 -3.01
CA MET A 12 -8.60 5.87 -2.43
C MET A 12 -8.59 5.95 -0.90
N ASP A 13 -7.55 5.44 -0.23
CA ASP A 13 -7.41 5.47 1.23
C ASP A 13 -7.21 6.91 1.77
N MET A 14 -6.47 7.76 1.05
CA MET A 14 -6.38 9.19 1.39
C MET A 14 -7.67 9.95 1.13
N THR A 15 -8.37 9.73 0.02
CA THR A 15 -9.69 10.36 -0.20
C THR A 15 -10.72 9.91 0.83
N MET A 16 -10.69 8.64 1.26
CA MET A 16 -11.58 8.15 2.32
C MET A 16 -11.26 8.76 3.68
N LYS A 17 -9.98 9.00 4.01
CA LYS A 17 -9.56 9.71 5.23
C LYS A 17 -9.90 11.20 5.21
N VAL A 18 -9.80 11.86 4.05
CA VAL A 18 -10.22 13.26 3.88
C VAL A 18 -11.74 13.39 3.93
N ILE A 19 -12.49 12.43 3.34
CA ILE A 19 -13.95 12.40 3.41
C ILE A 19 -14.43 12.05 4.82
N SER A 20 -13.76 11.17 5.56
CA SER A 20 -14.11 10.88 6.95
C SER A 20 -13.76 12.03 7.90
N PHE A 21 -12.69 12.79 7.67
CA PHE A 21 -12.43 14.06 8.36
C PHE A 21 -13.46 15.15 8.01
N SER A 22 -13.99 15.16 6.78
CA SER A 22 -15.03 16.10 6.34
C SER A 22 -16.44 15.68 6.79
N GLN A 23 -16.70 14.38 6.96
CA GLN A 23 -17.94 13.83 7.55
C GLN A 23 -17.94 13.88 9.09
N LEU A 24 -16.76 13.89 9.73
CA LEU A 24 -16.56 14.13 11.16
C LEU A 24 -16.12 15.57 11.46
N GLY A 25 -16.25 16.49 10.48
CA GLY A 25 -16.32 17.92 10.75
C GLY A 25 -17.56 18.23 11.61
N PRO A 26 -17.69 19.44 12.19
CA PRO A 26 -18.51 19.79 13.37
C PRO A 26 -20.05 19.62 13.29
N ARG A 27 -20.57 18.75 12.42
CA ARG A 27 -21.98 18.40 12.24
C ARG A 27 -22.54 17.46 13.31
N ALA A 28 -21.82 17.20 14.41
CA ALA A 28 -22.38 16.51 15.58
C ALA A 28 -23.15 17.44 16.54
N ILE A 29 -23.19 18.76 16.31
CA ILE A 29 -23.96 19.71 17.14
C ILE A 29 -25.06 20.38 16.31
N CYS A 30 -25.88 19.58 15.64
CA CYS A 30 -27.13 20.05 15.02
C CYS A 30 -28.22 18.98 15.18
N VAL A 31 -28.44 18.49 16.41
CA VAL A 31 -29.66 17.77 16.77
C VAL A 31 -30.10 18.21 18.17
N LEU A 32 -30.43 19.49 18.34
CA LEU A 32 -31.32 20.01 19.41
C LEU A 32 -31.81 21.42 19.02
N SER A 33 -32.39 21.58 17.83
CA SER A 33 -33.12 22.80 17.46
C SER A 33 -34.27 22.47 16.51
N ALA A 34 -35.16 21.62 16.99
CA ALA A 34 -36.50 21.47 16.46
C ALA A 34 -37.35 20.71 17.48
N ASN A 35 -37.80 21.40 18.53
CA ASN A 35 -39.07 21.09 19.16
C ASN A 35 -39.69 22.44 19.54
N ALA A 36 -40.59 22.84 18.68
CA ALA A 36 -41.41 24.02 18.80
C ALA A 36 -42.44 23.84 19.90
N GLU A 37 -42.67 24.89 20.69
CA GLU A 37 -44.02 25.31 21.05
C GLU A 37 -44.08 26.84 20.88
N ALA A 38 -44.87 27.28 19.91
CA ALA A 38 -45.18 28.69 19.70
C ALA A 38 -46.19 29.13 20.78
N PRO A 39 -45.94 30.19 21.56
CA PRO A 39 -46.97 30.76 22.41
C PRO A 39 -47.87 31.65 21.56
N THR A 40 -49.12 31.21 21.43
CA THR A 40 -50.25 31.93 20.83
C THR A 40 -50.35 33.36 21.36
N CYS A 41 -50.50 34.33 20.46
CA CYS A 41 -50.73 35.73 20.79
C CYS A 41 -52.15 35.92 21.33
N ASP A 42 -52.29 36.03 22.66
CA ASP A 42 -53.55 36.40 23.28
C ASP A 42 -53.64 37.93 23.41
N THR A 43 -54.71 38.50 22.85
CA THR A 43 -55.03 39.93 22.93
C THR A 43 -56.07 40.13 24.02
N ARG A 44 -55.68 40.67 25.19
CA ARG A 44 -56.56 41.57 25.99
C ARG A 44 -55.89 42.25 27.19
N LYS A 45 -56.03 43.60 27.15
CA LYS A 45 -56.27 44.58 28.22
C LYS A 45 -55.41 44.61 29.50
N GLY A 46 -54.68 45.72 29.63
CA GLY A 46 -54.69 46.59 30.83
C GLY A 46 -53.84 46.17 32.02
N GLY A 47 -52.81 46.95 32.34
CA GLY A 47 -52.09 46.86 33.62
C GLY A 47 -50.64 47.30 33.53
N ILE A 48 -50.32 48.39 34.20
CA ILE A 48 -48.96 48.90 34.41
C ILE A 48 -48.23 47.95 35.38
N VAL A 49 -47.46 46.99 34.84
CA VAL A 49 -46.22 46.44 35.45
C VAL A 49 -45.39 45.82 34.31
N ARG A 50 -44.54 46.60 33.62
CA ARG A 50 -43.58 46.08 32.62
C ARG A 50 -42.21 46.74 32.76
N LYS A 51 -41.51 46.43 33.85
CA LYS A 51 -40.09 46.79 33.98
C LYS A 51 -39.20 45.63 34.44
N ALA A 52 -39.75 44.61 35.10
CA ALA A 52 -38.94 43.51 35.66
C ALA A 52 -38.76 42.27 34.73
N SER A 53 -39.57 42.13 33.67
CA SER A 53 -39.51 40.97 32.77
C SER A 53 -38.48 41.15 31.66
N ASP A 54 -38.37 42.36 31.11
CA ASP A 54 -37.49 42.66 29.98
C ASP A 54 -36.01 42.68 30.38
N GLU A 55 -35.70 43.08 31.62
CA GLU A 55 -34.34 43.14 32.16
C GLU A 55 -33.74 41.75 32.41
N LYS A 56 -34.55 40.79 32.88
CA LYS A 56 -34.12 39.39 33.05
C LYS A 56 -33.92 38.71 31.69
N SER A 57 -34.76 39.01 30.71
CA SER A 57 -34.63 38.50 29.32
C SER A 57 -33.37 39.02 28.64
N ALA A 58 -33.12 40.34 28.73
CA ALA A 58 -31.93 40.95 28.15
C ALA A 58 -30.63 40.37 28.74
N LYS A 59 -30.58 40.13 30.06
CA LYS A 59 -29.42 39.51 30.72
C LYS A 59 -29.12 38.10 30.20
N THR A 60 -30.15 37.27 30.00
CA THR A 60 -29.96 35.92 29.46
C THR A 60 -29.46 35.94 28.02
N GLU A 61 -29.87 36.91 27.22
CA GLU A 61 -29.38 37.09 25.85
C GLU A 61 -27.92 37.54 25.82
N PHE A 62 -27.50 38.44 26.72
CA PHE A 62 -26.10 38.85 26.86
C PHE A 62 -25.20 37.68 27.26
N ASP A 63 -25.63 36.84 28.21
CA ASP A 63 -24.87 35.65 28.63
C ASP A 63 -24.75 34.63 27.49
N ALA A 64 -25.82 34.44 26.71
CA ALA A 64 -25.82 33.58 25.53
C ALA A 64 -24.86 34.12 24.44
N LEU A 65 -24.86 35.44 24.22
CA LEU A 65 -23.97 36.09 23.25
C LEU A 65 -22.50 35.99 23.67
N ALA A 66 -22.18 36.24 24.94
CA ALA A 66 -20.83 36.08 25.47
C ALA A 66 -20.35 34.62 25.44
N LYS A 67 -21.26 33.64 25.54
CA LYS A 67 -20.94 32.23 25.34
C LYS A 67 -20.66 31.93 23.86
N ALA A 68 -21.48 32.45 22.95
CA ALA A 68 -21.29 32.27 21.52
C ALA A 68 -19.97 32.88 21.03
N GLU A 69 -19.61 34.07 21.51
CA GLU A 69 -18.35 34.75 21.20
C GLU A 69 -17.14 33.91 21.63
N ARG A 70 -17.14 33.38 22.86
CA ARG A 70 -16.07 32.49 23.34
C ARG A 70 -15.95 31.22 22.50
N MET A 71 -17.08 30.64 22.09
CA MET A 71 -17.07 29.46 21.22
C MET A 71 -16.50 29.79 19.85
N LEU A 72 -16.87 30.93 19.27
CA LEU A 72 -16.36 31.38 17.98
C LEU A 72 -14.83 31.57 18.01
N MET A 73 -14.31 32.23 19.05
CA MET A 73 -12.86 32.38 19.24
C MET A 73 -12.13 31.03 19.33
N MET A 74 -12.73 30.04 20.00
CA MET A 74 -12.16 28.69 20.09
C MET A 74 -12.18 27.98 18.73
N ILE A 75 -13.24 28.16 17.94
CA ILE A 75 -13.33 27.60 16.59
C ILE A 75 -12.28 28.23 15.68
N GLU A 76 -12.12 29.56 15.72
CA GLU A 76 -11.11 30.28 14.93
C GLU A 76 -9.70 29.80 15.26
N LYS A 77 -9.38 29.63 16.54
CA LYS A 77 -8.09 29.08 16.96
C LYS A 77 -7.88 27.67 16.42
N ASN A 78 -8.86 26.78 16.60
CA ASN A 78 -8.74 25.40 16.12
C ASN A 78 -8.61 25.34 14.59
N LEU A 79 -9.30 26.23 13.87
CA LEU A 79 -9.18 26.35 12.42
C LEU A 79 -7.77 26.77 12.03
N HIS A 80 -7.21 27.78 12.70
CA HIS A 80 -5.85 28.24 12.44
C HIS A 80 -4.82 27.14 12.69
N ASP A 81 -4.94 26.42 13.81
CA ASP A 81 -4.05 25.30 14.16
C ASP A 81 -4.13 24.18 13.10
N ALA A 82 -5.35 23.84 12.66
CA ALA A 82 -5.56 22.82 11.62
C ALA A 82 -5.02 23.25 10.24
N GLU A 83 -5.14 24.53 9.87
CA GLU A 83 -4.58 25.07 8.64
C GLU A 83 -3.04 25.03 8.66
N ALA A 84 -2.43 25.32 9.81
CA ALA A 84 -0.98 25.23 10.00
C ALA A 84 -0.48 23.79 9.85
N GLU A 85 -1.18 22.82 10.46
CA GLU A 85 -0.85 21.39 10.35
C GLU A 85 -1.02 20.87 8.92
N LYS A 86 -2.12 21.24 8.24
CA LYS A 86 -2.33 20.91 6.83
C LYS A 86 -1.17 21.41 5.98
N LYS A 87 -0.79 22.69 6.14
CA LYS A 87 0.31 23.30 5.39
C LYS A 87 1.64 22.59 5.65
N HIS A 88 1.89 22.16 6.89
CA HIS A 88 3.06 21.36 7.23
C HIS A 88 3.11 20.06 6.41
N PHE A 89 2.03 19.29 6.38
CA PHE A 89 1.99 18.04 5.64
C PHE A 89 2.04 18.23 4.11
N GLU A 90 1.37 19.25 3.57
CA GLU A 90 1.48 19.58 2.14
C GLU A 90 2.93 19.87 1.74
N ASN A 91 3.67 20.57 2.59
CA ASN A 91 5.08 20.88 2.37
C ASN A 91 5.95 19.60 2.44
N VAL A 92 5.72 18.74 3.42
CA VAL A 92 6.41 17.43 3.53
C VAL A 92 6.13 16.56 2.31
N MET A 93 4.86 16.49 1.89
CA MET A 93 4.46 15.71 0.72
C MET A 93 5.15 16.22 -0.55
N SER A 94 5.09 17.53 -0.80
CA SER A 94 5.64 18.15 -2.00
C SER A 94 7.16 18.04 -2.07
N ASN A 95 7.86 18.33 -0.98
CA ASN A 95 9.32 18.45 -1.00
C ASN A 95 10.05 17.13 -0.77
N GLN A 96 9.43 16.18 -0.06
CA GLN A 96 10.09 14.94 0.34
C GLN A 96 9.41 13.73 -0.27
N VAL A 97 8.14 13.50 0.04
CA VAL A 97 7.50 12.21 -0.29
C VAL A 97 7.40 12.01 -1.80
N LEU A 98 7.00 13.04 -2.55
CA LEU A 98 6.89 12.93 -4.00
C LEU A 98 8.23 12.68 -4.69
N SER A 99 9.31 13.29 -4.22
CA SER A 99 10.64 13.08 -4.81
C SER A 99 11.13 11.65 -4.58
N TYR A 100 10.98 11.12 -3.36
CA TYR A 100 11.30 9.72 -3.07
C TYR A 100 10.50 8.74 -3.92
N LEU A 101 9.19 8.97 -4.07
CA LEU A 101 8.34 8.10 -4.89
C LEU A 101 8.73 8.15 -6.36
N ASN A 102 9.01 9.33 -6.90
CA ASN A 102 9.41 9.47 -8.30
C ASN A 102 10.77 8.81 -8.57
N ASN A 103 11.73 8.94 -7.64
CA ASN A 103 13.02 8.29 -7.76
C ASN A 103 12.88 6.76 -7.71
N ALA A 104 12.11 6.23 -6.76
CA ALA A 104 11.83 4.80 -6.67
C ALA A 104 11.11 4.27 -7.92
N GLU A 105 10.17 5.04 -8.49
CA GLU A 105 9.51 4.67 -9.75
C GLU A 105 10.51 4.63 -10.92
N ALA A 106 11.44 5.58 -10.99
CA ALA A 106 12.49 5.60 -12.02
C ALA A 106 13.45 4.41 -11.90
N GLU A 107 13.93 4.11 -10.68
CA GLU A 107 14.80 2.97 -10.40
C GLU A 107 14.12 1.64 -10.77
N TYR A 108 12.84 1.50 -10.44
CA TYR A 108 12.06 0.30 -10.79
C TYR A 108 11.94 0.12 -12.30
N ARG A 109 11.64 1.20 -13.04
CA ARG A 109 11.56 1.15 -14.51
C ARG A 109 12.89 0.77 -15.14
N GLU A 110 14.00 1.29 -14.63
CA GLU A 110 15.33 0.92 -15.08
C GLU A 110 15.63 -0.56 -14.80
N PHE A 111 15.27 -1.05 -13.61
CA PHE A 111 15.41 -2.45 -13.25
C PHE A 111 14.58 -3.38 -14.15
N GLU A 112 13.32 -3.04 -14.42
CA GLU A 112 12.45 -3.79 -15.32
C GLU A 112 13.05 -3.87 -16.72
N HIS A 113 13.57 -2.75 -17.24
CA HIS A 113 14.28 -2.71 -18.51
C HIS A 113 15.51 -3.63 -18.51
N LYS A 114 16.34 -3.58 -17.46
CA LYS A 114 17.51 -4.46 -17.28
C LYS A 114 17.10 -5.92 -17.26
N CYS A 115 16.04 -6.28 -16.54
CA CYS A 115 15.53 -7.66 -16.50
C CYS A 115 15.11 -8.15 -17.89
N LYS A 116 14.39 -7.32 -18.65
CA LYS A 116 13.96 -7.66 -20.02
C LYS A 116 15.13 -7.88 -20.95
N GLU A 117 16.09 -6.96 -20.95
CA GLU A 117 17.32 -7.08 -21.76
C GLU A 117 18.15 -8.30 -21.34
N ASN A 118 18.30 -8.55 -20.04
CA ASN A 118 19.03 -9.70 -19.54
C ASN A 118 18.37 -11.01 -19.93
N ARG A 119 17.04 -11.13 -19.83
CA ARG A 119 16.29 -12.30 -20.30
C ARG A 119 16.48 -12.53 -21.80
N ARG A 120 16.39 -11.46 -22.60
CA ARG A 120 16.66 -11.53 -24.05
C ARG A 120 18.06 -12.05 -24.34
N LYS A 121 19.08 -11.54 -23.65
CA LYS A 121 20.47 -11.99 -23.79
C LYS A 121 20.65 -13.45 -23.38
N ALA A 122 20.07 -13.84 -22.24
CA ALA A 122 20.12 -15.22 -21.75
C ALA A 122 19.49 -16.20 -22.74
N SER A 123 18.33 -15.85 -23.33
CA SER A 123 17.66 -16.67 -24.32
C SER A 123 18.45 -16.90 -25.62
N ILE A 124 19.43 -16.05 -25.95
CA ILE A 124 20.32 -16.26 -27.10
C ILE A 124 21.40 -17.30 -26.76
N ILE A 125 21.85 -17.33 -25.51
CA ILE A 125 22.91 -18.23 -25.03
C ILE A 125 22.32 -19.63 -24.78
N CYS A 126 21.14 -19.69 -24.16
CA CYS A 126 20.43 -20.93 -23.86
C CYS A 126 18.93 -20.64 -23.92
N PRO A 127 18.25 -21.05 -25.01
CA PRO A 127 16.81 -20.83 -25.15
C PRO A 127 16.04 -21.67 -24.14
N GLU A 128 14.90 -21.15 -23.69
CA GLU A 128 14.08 -21.80 -22.66
C GLU A 128 13.60 -23.20 -23.09
N SER A 129 13.37 -23.41 -24.39
CA SER A 129 13.03 -24.72 -24.96
C SER A 129 14.11 -25.78 -24.76
N GLU A 130 15.40 -25.40 -24.79
CA GLU A 130 16.50 -26.35 -24.50
C GLU A 130 16.52 -26.71 -23.02
N ILE A 131 16.24 -25.75 -22.14
CA ILE A 131 16.14 -25.99 -20.69
C ILE A 131 14.93 -26.89 -20.39
N GLU A 132 13.79 -26.63 -21.01
CA GLU A 132 12.58 -27.45 -20.89
C GLU A 132 12.80 -28.88 -21.41
N ALA A 133 13.49 -29.04 -22.55
CA ALA A 133 13.84 -30.36 -23.08
C ALA A 133 14.76 -31.17 -22.13
N LEU A 134 15.56 -30.49 -21.31
CA LEU A 134 16.38 -31.07 -20.26
C LEU A 134 15.61 -31.35 -18.96
N GLY A 135 14.29 -31.09 -18.94
CA GLY A 135 13.40 -31.32 -17.79
C GLY A 135 13.08 -30.08 -16.97
N GLY A 136 13.59 -28.91 -17.36
CA GLY A 136 13.33 -27.64 -16.68
C GLY A 136 13.93 -27.54 -15.27
N CYS A 137 13.75 -26.36 -14.66
CA CYS A 137 14.17 -26.08 -13.28
C CYS A 137 13.02 -25.54 -12.41
N SER A 138 11.77 -25.69 -12.84
CA SER A 138 10.61 -25.02 -12.25
C SER A 138 10.34 -25.39 -10.79
N GLU A 139 10.75 -26.58 -10.35
CA GLU A 139 10.47 -27.08 -8.99
C GLU A 139 11.71 -27.10 -8.08
N SER A 140 12.91 -26.88 -8.61
CA SER A 140 14.16 -27.00 -7.85
C SER A 140 14.82 -25.65 -7.63
N ASN A 141 15.15 -25.34 -6.38
CA ASN A 141 15.99 -24.19 -6.08
C ASN A 141 17.46 -24.46 -6.44
N PRO A 142 18.30 -23.42 -6.57
CA PRO A 142 19.71 -23.58 -6.93
C PRO A 142 20.48 -24.54 -6.02
N GLU A 143 20.16 -24.54 -4.72
CA GLU A 143 20.79 -25.41 -3.73
C GLU A 143 20.43 -26.88 -3.94
N GLN A 144 19.18 -27.18 -4.28
CA GLN A 144 18.69 -28.52 -4.57
C GLN A 144 19.35 -29.08 -5.84
N LEU A 145 19.47 -28.26 -6.89
CA LEU A 145 20.17 -28.64 -8.12
C LEU A 145 21.66 -28.90 -7.85
N SER A 146 22.31 -28.04 -7.07
CA SER A 146 23.71 -28.22 -6.67
C SER A 146 23.93 -29.52 -5.89
N ALA A 147 23.03 -29.83 -4.95
CA ALA A 147 23.06 -31.08 -4.20
C ALA A 147 22.82 -32.31 -5.09
N GLN A 148 21.89 -32.24 -6.05
CA GLN A 148 21.66 -33.31 -7.03
C GLN A 148 22.90 -33.54 -7.91
N LEU A 149 23.48 -32.46 -8.45
CA LEU A 149 24.69 -32.52 -9.28
C LEU A 149 25.86 -33.15 -8.51
N SER A 150 26.04 -32.76 -7.25
CA SER A 150 27.07 -33.33 -6.38
C SER A 150 26.87 -34.84 -6.16
N ARG A 151 25.63 -35.28 -5.95
CA ARG A 151 25.32 -36.72 -5.82
C ARG A 151 25.59 -37.49 -7.12
N MET A 152 25.23 -36.94 -8.27
CA MET A 152 25.50 -37.57 -9.57
C MET A 152 27.01 -37.68 -9.82
N ASN A 153 27.77 -36.62 -9.56
CA ASN A 153 29.23 -36.65 -9.71
C ASN A 153 29.89 -37.69 -8.79
N GLN A 154 29.47 -37.77 -7.52
CA GLN A 154 29.98 -38.80 -6.62
C GLN A 154 29.67 -40.22 -7.12
N ARG A 155 28.46 -40.44 -7.66
CA ARG A 155 28.08 -41.73 -8.22
C ARG A 155 28.93 -42.07 -9.45
N LEU A 156 29.10 -41.11 -10.36
CA LEU A 156 29.93 -41.28 -11.54
C LEU A 156 31.38 -41.65 -11.18
N GLN A 157 31.97 -40.97 -10.20
CA GLN A 157 33.32 -41.28 -9.73
C GLN A 157 33.43 -42.71 -9.16
N ARG A 158 32.46 -43.14 -8.35
CA ARG A 158 32.45 -44.51 -7.80
C ARG A 158 32.35 -45.57 -8.90
N GLU A 159 31.47 -45.37 -9.88
CA GLU A 159 31.31 -46.32 -11.00
C GLU A 159 32.56 -46.36 -11.88
N SER A 160 33.16 -45.20 -12.17
CA SER A 160 34.42 -45.12 -12.93
C SER A 160 35.58 -45.82 -12.23
N GLN A 161 35.61 -45.84 -10.89
CA GLN A 161 36.61 -46.61 -10.13
C GLN A 161 36.32 -48.11 -10.13
N ARG A 162 35.03 -48.48 -10.14
CA ARG A 162 34.60 -49.87 -10.09
C ARG A 162 34.84 -50.61 -11.41
N PHE A 163 34.74 -49.92 -12.54
CA PHE A 163 34.95 -50.45 -13.87
C PHE A 163 36.03 -49.64 -14.59
N PRO A 164 37.31 -50.02 -14.45
CA PRO A 164 38.41 -49.29 -15.08
C PRO A 164 38.51 -49.56 -16.58
N GLU A 165 37.87 -50.63 -17.08
CA GLU A 165 37.87 -50.93 -18.51
C GLU A 165 37.15 -49.85 -19.29
N SER A 166 37.76 -49.38 -20.37
CA SER A 166 37.09 -48.45 -21.27
C SER A 166 35.96 -49.16 -22.02
N ILE A 167 35.02 -48.37 -22.54
CA ILE A 167 33.97 -48.88 -23.43
C ILE A 167 34.57 -49.66 -24.60
N GLU A 168 35.73 -49.24 -25.09
CA GLU A 168 36.40 -49.89 -26.22
C GLU A 168 37.03 -51.23 -25.80
N ASP A 169 37.62 -51.32 -24.61
CA ASP A 169 38.13 -52.58 -24.05
C ASP A 169 37.00 -53.60 -23.88
N LEU A 170 35.85 -53.15 -23.37
CA LEU A 170 34.67 -53.98 -23.21
C LEU A 170 34.09 -54.47 -24.56
N ARG A 171 34.07 -53.61 -25.58
CA ARG A 171 33.67 -53.98 -26.95
C ARG A 171 34.60 -55.02 -27.56
N MET A 172 35.91 -54.83 -27.41
CA MET A 172 36.94 -55.76 -27.89
C MET A 172 36.85 -57.12 -27.20
N LEU A 173 36.62 -57.13 -25.87
CA LEU A 173 36.39 -58.36 -25.11
C LEU A 173 35.14 -59.09 -25.59
N ASN A 174 34.07 -58.37 -25.93
CA ASN A 174 32.83 -58.97 -26.40
C ASN A 174 32.97 -59.57 -27.81
N GLN A 175 33.65 -58.86 -28.74
CA GLN A 175 33.97 -59.40 -30.07
C GLN A 175 34.86 -60.65 -29.99
N LYS A 176 35.86 -60.66 -29.11
CA LYS A 176 36.69 -61.86 -28.88
C LYS A 176 35.88 -63.04 -28.35
N ARG A 177 34.78 -62.81 -27.65
CA ARG A 177 33.86 -63.86 -27.18
C ARG A 177 32.92 -64.34 -28.27
N SER A 178 32.45 -63.47 -29.17
CA SER A 178 31.59 -63.87 -30.30
C SER A 178 32.31 -64.61 -31.43
N VAL A 179 33.63 -64.46 -31.55
CA VAL A 179 34.47 -65.20 -32.54
C VAL A 179 34.89 -66.58 -32.03
N LYS A 180 34.74 -66.87 -30.74
CA LYS A 180 35.11 -68.16 -30.10
C LYS A 180 33.93 -69.11 -29.90
N SER A 181 32.75 -68.80 -30.43
CA SER A 181 31.55 -69.64 -30.41
C SER A 181 31.16 -70.06 -31.82
#